data_AF-H3A788-F1
#
_entry.id   AF-H3A788-F1
#
_cell.length_a   1.000
_cell.length_b   1.000
_cell.length_c   1.000
_cell.angle_alpha   90.00
_cell.angle_beta   90.00
_cell.angle_gamma   90.00
#
_symmetry.space_group_name_H-M   'P 1'
#
loop_
_entity.id
_entity.type
_entity.pdbx_description
1 polymer ?
#
loop_
_entity_poly.entity_id
_entity_poly.type
_entity_poly.pdbx_seq_one_letter_code
_entity_poly.pdbx_strand_id
1 'polypeptide(L)'
;MGRRNRNKQRQPSGTRDSARCRDDASWGAGYTEIIRENKLFEHYYQELKIVPEGEWNQFMDALRKPLPATFRITGYKSHAKEILHCLKNKYFKELQDLEVDGQKVEAPQPLSWYPDELAWHTNLSRKILRKSPELEKFHQFLVSETESGNISRQEAVSMIPPLLLDVHPHHKVRKCLVFFSQACILLAFLLVVF
;
A
#
# COMPACT_ATOMS: atom_id res chain seq x y z
N MET A 1 10.76 -27.01 80.93
CA MET A 1 11.00 -25.61 80.52
C MET A 1 10.05 -25.26 79.36
N GLY A 2 9.36 -24.11 79.46
CA GLY A 2 8.75 -23.30 78.37
C GLY A 2 7.78 -23.97 77.38
N ARG A 3 6.46 -23.81 77.52
CA ARG A 3 5.59 -22.74 76.94
C ARG A 3 5.17 -22.92 75.45
N ARG A 4 3.93 -23.41 75.28
CA ARG A 4 2.83 -23.01 74.35
C ARG A 4 3.14 -22.12 73.13
N ASN A 5 2.70 -22.54 71.93
CA ASN A 5 1.93 -21.71 70.98
C ASN A 5 1.32 -22.63 69.88
N ARG A 6 -0.01 -22.87 69.88
CA ARG A 6 -1.11 -22.09 69.27
C ARG A 6 -1.39 -22.49 67.80
N ASN A 7 -2.47 -23.25 67.70
CA ASN A 7 -3.25 -23.61 66.53
C ASN A 7 -3.41 -22.45 65.53
N LYS A 8 -3.14 -22.69 64.24
CA LYS A 8 -3.70 -21.89 63.14
C LYS A 8 -3.91 -22.78 61.92
N GLN A 9 -5.19 -22.95 61.57
CA GLN A 9 -5.69 -23.69 60.42
C GLN A 9 -4.96 -23.31 59.13
N ARG A 10 -4.51 -24.33 58.40
CA ARG A 10 -4.11 -24.23 57.00
C ARG A 10 -5.36 -24.01 56.16
N GLN A 11 -5.59 -22.78 55.72
CA GLN A 11 -6.46 -22.48 54.58
C GLN A 11 -5.72 -22.85 53.29
N PRO A 12 -6.41 -23.41 52.29
CA PRO A 12 -5.79 -23.77 51.02
C PRO A 12 -5.35 -22.52 50.26
N SER A 13 -4.11 -22.56 49.78
CA SER A 13 -3.50 -21.56 48.93
C SER A 13 -4.36 -21.32 47.69
N GLY A 14 -4.88 -20.09 47.56
CA GLY A 14 -5.52 -19.63 46.35
C GLY A 14 -4.57 -19.78 45.16
N THR A 15 -4.92 -20.68 44.25
CA THR A 15 -4.29 -20.86 42.96
C THR A 15 -4.38 -19.51 42.25
N ARG A 16 -3.24 -18.83 42.12
CA ARG A 16 -3.09 -17.69 41.21
C ARG A 16 -3.16 -18.26 39.81
N ASP A 17 -4.37 -18.35 39.28
CA ASP A 17 -4.62 -18.45 37.85
C ASP A 17 -4.03 -17.22 37.19
N SER A 18 -2.74 -17.30 36.92
CA SER A 18 -2.03 -16.47 35.97
C SER A 18 -2.34 -17.03 34.59
N ALA A 19 -3.62 -17.01 34.24
CA ALA A 19 -4.07 -16.90 32.87
C ALA A 19 -3.49 -15.58 32.36
N ARG A 20 -2.28 -15.65 31.80
CA ARG A 20 -1.81 -14.66 30.85
C ARG A 20 -2.74 -14.77 29.64
N CYS A 21 -3.94 -14.19 29.76
CA CYS A 21 -4.63 -13.65 28.60
C CYS A 21 -3.59 -12.76 27.95
N ARG A 22 -3.03 -13.29 26.88
CA ARG A 22 -2.27 -12.54 25.90
C ARG A 22 -3.31 -11.58 25.36
N ASP A 23 -3.39 -10.40 25.98
CA ASP A 23 -4.24 -9.32 25.54
C ASP A 23 -3.98 -9.19 24.05
N ASP A 24 -4.98 -9.63 23.31
CA ASP A 24 -5.20 -9.34 21.92
C ASP A 24 -5.10 -7.83 21.83
N ALA A 25 -3.89 -7.35 21.53
CA ALA A 25 -3.64 -5.98 21.11
C ALA A 25 -4.32 -5.82 19.77
N SER A 26 -5.65 -5.72 19.88
CA SER A 26 -6.60 -5.24 18.92
C SER A 26 -5.95 -4.06 18.22
N TRP A 27 -5.63 -4.26 16.94
CA TRP A 27 -5.24 -3.24 15.98
C TRP A 27 -6.44 -2.31 15.69
N GLY A 28 -7.09 -1.83 16.75
CA GLY A 28 -8.33 -1.06 16.79
C GLY A 28 -8.24 0.17 17.70
N ALA A 29 -7.04 0.54 18.17
CA ALA A 29 -6.80 1.88 18.68
C ALA A 29 -6.76 2.84 17.48
N GLY A 30 -7.91 3.42 17.14
CA GLY A 30 -8.06 4.39 16.07
C GLY A 30 -7.05 5.53 16.25
N TYR A 31 -6.17 5.69 15.27
CA TYR A 31 -5.37 6.90 15.15
C TYR A 31 -6.29 8.10 15.21
N THR A 32 -5.92 9.12 15.99
CA THR A 32 -6.62 10.41 15.99
C THR A 32 -6.69 10.92 14.56
N GLU A 33 -7.86 11.43 14.16
CA GLU A 33 -8.09 11.94 12.83
C GLU A 33 -7.03 13.01 12.49
N ILE A 34 -6.25 12.77 11.44
CA ILE A 34 -5.15 13.65 11.04
C ILE A 34 -5.79 14.93 10.50
N ILE A 35 -5.55 16.06 11.18
CA ILE A 35 -5.98 17.39 10.72
C ILE A 35 -5.20 17.70 9.44
N ARG A 36 -5.88 17.76 8.29
CA ARG A 36 -5.28 18.00 6.96
C ARG A 36 -5.22 19.48 6.60
N GLU A 37 -5.13 20.34 7.60
CA GLU A 37 -5.13 21.80 7.46
C GLU A 37 -3.87 22.38 8.11
N ASN A 38 -3.18 23.26 7.39
CA ASN A 38 -2.01 23.95 7.90
C ASN A 38 -1.94 25.35 7.26
N LYS A 39 -2.24 26.38 8.06
CA LYS A 39 -2.26 27.77 7.60
C LYS A 39 -0.90 28.27 7.09
N LEU A 40 0.22 27.79 7.67
CA LEU A 40 1.56 28.16 7.21
C LEU A 40 1.88 27.54 5.85
N PHE A 41 1.44 26.30 5.62
CA PHE A 41 1.56 25.65 4.32
C PHE A 41 0.75 26.40 3.26
N GLU A 42 -0.50 26.73 3.55
CA GLU A 42 -1.37 27.43 2.61
C GLU A 42 -0.81 28.80 2.23
N HIS A 43 -0.40 29.60 3.22
CA HIS A 43 0.21 30.90 2.99
C HIS A 43 1.48 30.79 2.13
N TYR A 44 2.38 29.85 2.46
CA TYR A 44 3.63 29.66 1.74
C TYR A 44 3.40 29.33 0.25
N TYR A 45 2.52 28.39 -0.06
CA TYR A 45 2.25 27.99 -1.44
C TYR A 45 1.40 29.02 -2.21
N GLN A 46 0.58 29.83 -1.54
CA GLN A 46 -0.10 30.98 -2.13
C GLN A 46 0.88 32.07 -2.55
N GLU A 47 1.89 32.38 -1.72
CA GLU A 47 2.91 33.38 -2.03
C GLU A 47 3.81 32.99 -3.20
N LEU A 48 4.08 31.68 -3.37
CA LEU A 48 4.85 31.17 -4.49
C LEU A 48 4.16 31.35 -5.85
N LYS A 49 2.83 31.57 -5.89
CA LYS A 49 2.03 31.75 -7.10
C LYS A 49 2.23 30.65 -8.15
N ILE A 50 2.49 29.42 -7.70
CA ILE A 50 2.63 28.24 -8.58
C ILE A 50 1.27 27.76 -9.07
N VAL A 51 0.22 27.94 -8.25
CA VAL A 51 -1.16 27.58 -8.60
C VAL A 51 -1.84 28.77 -9.28
N PRO A 52 -2.48 28.59 -10.45
CA PRO A 52 -3.25 29.63 -11.11
C PRO A 52 -4.36 30.22 -10.23
N GLU A 53 -4.68 31.51 -10.45
CA GLU A 53 -5.76 32.18 -9.73
C GLU A 53 -7.11 31.50 -9.99
N GLY A 54 -7.82 31.15 -8.90
CA GLY A 54 -9.11 30.44 -8.97
C GLY A 54 -9.04 28.92 -8.80
N GLU A 55 -7.86 28.29 -8.94
CA GLU A 55 -7.70 26.83 -8.81
C GLU A 55 -7.25 26.38 -7.40
N TRP A 56 -6.96 27.33 -6.51
CA TRP A 56 -6.44 27.05 -5.17
C TRP A 56 -7.26 26.04 -4.36
N ASN A 57 -8.59 26.18 -4.38
CA ASN A 57 -9.47 25.28 -3.65
C ASN A 57 -9.41 23.85 -4.21
N GLN A 58 -9.38 23.71 -5.54
CA GLN A 58 -9.28 22.41 -6.20
C GLN A 58 -7.93 21.74 -5.90
N PHE A 59 -6.85 22.52 -5.88
CA PHE A 59 -5.51 22.06 -5.51
C PHE A 59 -5.48 21.53 -4.06
N MET A 60 -6.00 22.31 -3.11
CA MET A 60 -6.07 21.89 -1.70
C MET A 60 -6.98 20.67 -1.51
N ASP A 61 -8.10 20.61 -2.22
CA ASP A 61 -8.99 19.45 -2.18
C ASP A 61 -8.34 18.19 -2.75
N ALA A 62 -7.49 18.32 -3.77
CA ALA A 62 -6.70 17.21 -4.29
C ALA A 62 -5.65 16.73 -3.27
N LEU A 63 -4.91 17.65 -2.63
CA LEU A 63 -3.93 17.32 -1.59
C LEU A 63 -4.55 16.64 -0.36
N ARG A 64 -5.80 16.99 -0.03
CA ARG A 64 -6.53 16.38 1.07
C ARG A 64 -7.04 14.98 0.73
N LYS A 65 -7.12 14.57 -0.52
CA LYS A 65 -7.60 13.22 -0.89
C LYS A 65 -6.51 12.17 -0.66
N PRO A 66 -6.87 10.98 -0.15
CA PRO A 66 -5.90 9.89 -0.06
C PRO A 66 -5.47 9.45 -1.46
N LEU A 67 -4.18 9.15 -1.61
CA LEU A 67 -3.66 8.64 -2.88
C LEU A 67 -4.22 7.24 -3.18
N PRO A 68 -4.57 6.96 -4.45
CA PRO A 68 -4.96 5.62 -4.86
C PRO A 68 -3.79 4.64 -4.68
N ALA A 69 -4.10 3.37 -4.43
CA ALA A 69 -3.09 2.34 -4.39
C ALA A 69 -2.60 2.06 -5.81
N THR A 70 -1.28 1.97 -5.97
CA THR A 70 -0.62 1.80 -7.27
C THR A 70 0.34 0.62 -7.20
N PHE A 71 0.35 -0.18 -8.27
CA PHE A 71 1.26 -1.31 -8.41
C PHE A 71 1.82 -1.38 -9.83
N ARG A 72 3.01 -1.96 -9.94
CA ARG A 72 3.74 -2.14 -11.19
C ARG A 72 4.12 -3.60 -11.35
N ILE A 73 3.94 -4.12 -12.56
CA ILE A 73 4.42 -5.44 -12.96
C ILE A 73 5.90 -5.31 -13.32
N THR A 74 6.73 -6.05 -12.60
CA THR A 74 8.19 -6.08 -12.67
C THR A 74 8.64 -7.49 -12.98
N GLY A 75 8.80 -7.85 -14.26
CA GLY A 75 9.26 -9.17 -14.65
C GLY A 75 9.78 -9.18 -16.07
N TYR A 76 10.44 -10.28 -16.47
CA TYR A 76 10.88 -10.46 -17.85
C TYR A 76 9.74 -10.23 -18.84
N LYS A 77 10.04 -9.69 -20.04
CA LYS A 77 9.03 -9.27 -21.02
C LYS A 77 7.94 -10.31 -21.32
N SER A 78 8.27 -11.61 -21.36
CA SER A 78 7.30 -12.68 -21.57
C SER A 78 6.41 -12.88 -20.34
N HIS A 79 7.01 -13.07 -19.18
CA HIS A 79 6.31 -13.32 -17.92
C HIS A 79 5.41 -12.14 -17.51
N ALA A 80 5.88 -10.91 -17.68
CA ALA A 80 5.10 -9.71 -17.40
C ALA A 80 3.83 -9.64 -18.26
N LYS A 81 3.89 -10.06 -19.53
CA LYS A 81 2.73 -10.14 -20.43
C LYS A 81 1.75 -11.23 -20.02
N GLU A 82 2.25 -12.37 -19.54
CA GLU A 82 1.40 -13.46 -19.02
C GLU A 82 0.64 -13.02 -17.76
N ILE A 83 1.32 -12.36 -16.82
CA ILE A 83 0.70 -11.78 -15.63
C ILE A 83 -0.36 -10.75 -16.03
N LEU A 84 -0.03 -9.84 -16.96
CA LEU A 84 -0.97 -8.83 -17.46
C LEU A 84 -2.21 -9.48 -18.10
N HIS A 85 -2.00 -10.52 -18.90
CA HIS A 85 -3.09 -11.28 -19.52
C HIS A 85 -3.99 -11.94 -18.48
N CYS A 86 -3.39 -12.57 -17.45
CA CYS A 86 -4.13 -13.18 -16.34
C CYS A 86 -4.95 -12.13 -15.56
N LEU A 87 -4.34 -10.99 -15.23
CA LEU A 87 -4.99 -9.87 -14.56
C LEU A 87 -6.23 -9.39 -15.32
N LYS A 88 -6.08 -9.11 -16.62
CA LYS A 88 -7.17 -8.60 -17.45
C LYS A 88 -8.27 -9.61 -17.69
N ASN A 89 -7.93 -10.86 -17.99
CA ASN A 89 -8.92 -11.85 -18.43
C ASN A 89 -9.61 -12.61 -17.31
N LYS A 90 -8.98 -12.69 -16.14
CA LYS A 90 -9.55 -13.37 -14.97
C LYS A 90 -10.03 -12.35 -13.96
N TYR A 91 -9.10 -11.69 -13.29
CA TYR A 91 -9.42 -10.85 -12.14
C TYR A 91 -10.23 -9.60 -12.52
N PHE A 92 -9.83 -8.81 -13.52
CA PHE A 92 -10.54 -7.57 -13.82
C PHE A 92 -11.96 -7.79 -14.35
N LYS A 93 -12.21 -8.90 -15.06
CA LYS A 93 -13.57 -9.28 -15.47
C LYS A 93 -14.42 -9.70 -14.28
N GLU A 94 -13.88 -10.53 -13.39
CA GLU A 94 -14.56 -10.92 -12.15
C GLU A 94 -14.87 -9.71 -11.25
N LEU A 95 -14.03 -8.67 -11.29
CA LEU A 95 -14.22 -7.44 -10.52
C LEU A 95 -15.21 -6.45 -11.14
N GLN A 96 -15.42 -6.46 -12.46
CA GLN A 96 -16.29 -5.49 -13.14
C GLN A 96 -17.78 -5.64 -12.76
N ASP A 97 -18.20 -6.85 -12.41
CA ASP A 97 -19.59 -7.17 -12.08
C ASP A 97 -19.83 -7.30 -10.56
N LEU A 98 -18.79 -7.02 -9.75
CA LEU A 98 -18.85 -7.22 -8.31
C LEU A 98 -19.38 -5.97 -7.60
N GLU A 99 -20.43 -6.16 -6.80
CA GLU A 99 -20.96 -5.15 -5.88
C GLU A 99 -20.67 -5.58 -4.43
N VAL A 100 -20.06 -4.69 -3.66
CA VAL A 100 -19.76 -4.92 -2.24
C VAL A 100 -20.42 -3.79 -1.45
N ASP A 101 -21.26 -4.14 -0.48
CA ASP A 101 -22.01 -3.18 0.35
C ASP A 101 -22.85 -2.16 -0.45
N GLY A 102 -23.41 -2.57 -1.59
CA GLY A 102 -24.22 -1.71 -2.46
C GLY A 102 -23.40 -0.66 -3.24
N GLN A 103 -22.07 -0.76 -3.21
CA GLN A 103 -21.17 0.04 -4.05
C GLN A 103 -20.50 -0.87 -5.08
N LYS A 104 -20.55 -0.46 -6.35
CA LYS A 104 -19.87 -1.14 -7.43
C LYS A 104 -18.36 -1.02 -7.23
N VAL A 105 -17.66 -2.15 -7.27
CA VAL A 105 -16.20 -2.15 -7.16
C VAL A 105 -15.60 -1.61 -8.45
N GLU A 106 -14.79 -0.54 -8.33
CA GLU A 106 -14.00 -0.05 -9.45
C GLU A 106 -12.82 -0.99 -9.72
N ALA A 107 -12.83 -1.62 -10.90
CA ALA A 107 -11.70 -2.41 -11.36
C ALA A 107 -10.43 -1.53 -11.50
N PRO A 108 -9.23 -2.09 -11.24
CA PRO A 108 -7.98 -1.37 -11.45
C PRO A 108 -7.88 -0.79 -12.87
N GLN A 109 -7.32 0.40 -13.00
CA GLN A 109 -7.17 1.12 -14.27
C GLN A 109 -5.69 1.27 -14.62
N PRO A 110 -5.32 1.22 -15.91
CA PRO A 110 -3.94 1.38 -16.35
C PRO A 110 -3.51 2.84 -16.23
N LEU A 111 -2.23 3.06 -15.90
CA LEU A 111 -1.62 4.39 -15.99
C LEU A 111 -1.28 4.67 -17.46
N SER A 112 -2.03 5.58 -18.08
CA SER A 112 -1.95 5.86 -19.53
C SER A 112 -0.57 6.30 -20.04
N TRP A 113 0.24 6.91 -19.18
CA TRP A 113 1.59 7.37 -19.48
C TRP A 113 2.68 6.31 -19.21
N TYR A 114 2.33 5.17 -18.59
CA TYR A 114 3.28 4.10 -18.34
C TYR A 114 3.31 3.11 -19.52
N PRO A 115 4.49 2.75 -20.05
CA PRO A 115 4.59 1.89 -21.22
C PRO A 115 4.00 0.48 -20.98
N ASP A 116 3.53 -0.13 -22.07
CA ASP A 116 3.04 -1.52 -22.13
C ASP A 116 1.93 -1.88 -21.12
N GLU A 117 1.26 -0.87 -20.55
CA GLU A 117 0.26 -1.02 -19.48
C GLU A 117 0.78 -1.87 -18.31
N LEU A 118 2.05 -1.71 -17.95
CA LEU A 118 2.65 -2.48 -16.86
C LEU A 118 2.44 -1.83 -15.49
N ALA A 119 1.77 -0.68 -15.40
CA ALA A 119 1.46 -0.02 -14.15
C ALA A 119 -0.03 0.34 -14.05
N TRP A 120 -0.60 0.08 -12.89
CA TRP A 120 -2.04 0.15 -12.64
C TRP A 120 -2.31 0.85 -11.30
N HIS A 121 -3.47 1.52 -11.23
CA HIS A 121 -3.97 2.12 -10.00
C HIS A 121 -5.34 1.55 -9.62
N THR A 122 -5.63 1.51 -8.33
CA THR A 122 -6.88 1.00 -7.79
C THR A 122 -7.28 1.74 -6.51
N ASN A 123 -8.58 1.95 -6.35
CA ASN A 123 -9.18 2.53 -5.14
C ASN A 123 -9.59 1.45 -4.12
N LEU A 124 -9.26 0.18 -4.39
CA LEU A 124 -9.56 -0.94 -3.52
C LEU A 124 -8.81 -0.83 -2.19
N SER A 125 -9.55 -0.52 -1.13
CA SER A 125 -8.99 -0.51 0.22
C SER A 125 -8.77 -1.95 0.73
N ARG A 126 -7.80 -2.14 1.63
CA ARG A 126 -7.57 -3.43 2.32
C ARG A 126 -8.82 -3.95 3.03
N LYS A 127 -9.68 -3.05 3.51
CA LYS A 127 -10.95 -3.41 4.16
C LYS A 127 -11.93 -4.01 3.16
N ILE A 128 -12.01 -3.47 1.95
CA ILE A 128 -12.91 -3.97 0.89
C ILE A 128 -12.38 -5.31 0.36
N LEU A 129 -11.06 -5.46 0.22
CA LEU A 129 -10.44 -6.68 -0.30
C LEU A 129 -10.80 -7.95 0.49
N ARG A 130 -11.09 -7.83 1.79
CA ARG A 130 -11.42 -8.97 2.68
C ARG A 130 -12.91 -9.31 2.72
N LYS A 131 -13.77 -8.51 2.08
CA LYS A 131 -15.23 -8.65 2.20
C LYS A 131 -15.84 -9.65 1.23
N SER A 132 -15.22 -9.86 0.06
CA SER A 132 -15.67 -10.86 -0.90
C SER A 132 -14.62 -11.94 -1.17
N PRO A 133 -15.04 -13.19 -1.43
CA PRO A 133 -14.12 -14.27 -1.82
C PRO A 133 -13.34 -13.95 -3.11
N GLU A 134 -13.95 -13.24 -4.06
CA GLU A 134 -13.34 -12.86 -5.34
C GLU A 134 -12.22 -11.84 -5.12
N LEU A 135 -12.44 -10.85 -4.27
CA LEU A 135 -11.44 -9.85 -3.92
C LEU A 135 -10.30 -10.44 -3.09
N GLU A 136 -10.60 -11.42 -2.23
CA GLU A 136 -9.57 -12.10 -1.45
C GLU A 136 -8.67 -12.95 -2.35
N LYS A 137 -9.23 -13.65 -3.36
CA LYS A 137 -8.43 -14.35 -4.39
C LYS A 137 -7.53 -13.39 -5.17
N PHE A 138 -8.06 -12.22 -5.55
CA PHE A 138 -7.27 -11.18 -6.19
C PHE A 138 -6.17 -10.65 -5.27
N HIS A 139 -6.47 -10.44 -3.99
CA HIS A 139 -5.49 -10.00 -3.00
C HIS A 139 -4.36 -11.01 -2.82
N GLN A 140 -4.69 -12.30 -2.67
CA GLN A 140 -3.72 -13.39 -2.55
C GLN A 140 -2.82 -13.49 -3.78
N PHE A 141 -3.38 -13.31 -4.98
CA PHE A 141 -2.60 -13.25 -6.21
C PHE A 141 -1.61 -12.07 -6.21
N LEU A 142 -2.06 -10.87 -5.82
CA LEU A 142 -1.16 -9.72 -5.72
C LEU A 142 -0.04 -9.95 -4.69
N VAL A 143 -0.36 -10.61 -3.56
CA VAL A 143 0.64 -10.95 -2.54
C VAL A 143 1.65 -11.96 -3.08
N SER A 144 1.21 -13.05 -3.72
CA SER A 144 2.10 -14.07 -4.26
C SER A 144 3.03 -13.52 -5.35
N GLU A 145 2.51 -12.68 -6.23
CA GLU A 145 3.33 -12.03 -7.26
C GLU A 145 4.27 -10.98 -6.69
N THR A 146 3.88 -10.32 -5.59
CA THR A 146 4.77 -9.40 -4.86
C THR A 146 5.90 -10.13 -4.17
N GLU A 147 5.62 -11.27 -3.53
CA GLU A 147 6.63 -12.12 -2.89
C GLU A 147 7.61 -12.72 -3.91
N SER A 148 7.11 -13.03 -5.11
CA SER A 148 7.93 -13.51 -6.23
C SER A 148 8.75 -12.39 -6.90
N GLY A 149 8.50 -11.12 -6.55
CA GLY A 149 9.15 -9.95 -7.16
C GLY A 149 8.59 -9.55 -8.53
N ASN A 150 7.53 -10.22 -8.99
CA ASN A 150 6.88 -9.96 -10.27
C ASN A 150 5.96 -8.74 -10.25
N ILE A 151 5.52 -8.33 -9.06
CA ILE A 151 4.74 -7.11 -8.83
C ILE A 151 5.39 -6.31 -7.71
N SER A 152 5.37 -4.99 -7.82
CA SER A 152 5.83 -4.08 -6.78
C SER A 152 4.78 -3.00 -6.52
N ARG A 153 4.50 -2.74 -5.24
CA ARG A 153 3.69 -1.59 -4.84
C ARG A 153 4.56 -0.33 -4.90
N GLN A 154 4.12 0.67 -5.65
CA GLN A 154 4.92 1.86 -5.88
C GLN A 154 4.04 3.04 -6.28
N GLU A 155 4.35 4.22 -5.73
CA GLU A 155 3.65 5.44 -6.09
C GLU A 155 3.85 5.80 -7.56
N ALA A 156 2.77 6.16 -8.24
CA ALA A 156 2.75 6.60 -9.63
C ALA A 156 3.83 7.65 -9.92
N VAL A 157 3.91 8.71 -9.10
CA VAL A 157 4.85 9.83 -9.33
C VAL A 157 6.32 9.41 -9.21
N SER A 158 6.61 8.35 -8.45
CA SER A 158 7.97 7.82 -8.32
C SER A 158 8.41 7.02 -9.55
N MET A 159 7.49 6.62 -10.42
CA MET A 159 7.80 5.91 -11.66
C MET A 159 8.23 6.84 -12.80
N ILE A 160 7.93 8.15 -12.69
CA ILE A 160 8.22 9.15 -13.74
C ILE A 160 9.73 9.39 -13.92
N PRO A 161 10.53 9.65 -12.85
CA PRO A 161 11.93 10.00 -13.04
C PRO A 161 12.74 8.93 -13.79
N PRO A 162 12.57 7.62 -13.53
CA PRO A 162 13.27 6.58 -14.29
C PRO A 162 12.91 6.53 -15.79
N LEU A 163 11.66 6.86 -16.15
CA LEU A 163 11.23 6.95 -17.55
C LEU A 163 11.88 8.14 -18.26
N LEU A 164 12.02 9.28 -17.57
CA LEU A 164 12.63 10.49 -18.14
C LEU A 164 14.16 10.43 -18.19
N LEU A 165 14.79 9.65 -17.30
CA LEU A 165 16.25 9.53 -17.25
C LEU A 165 16.83 8.72 -18.42
N ASP A 166 16.01 7.90 -19.08
CA ASP A 166 16.34 7.11 -20.27
C ASP A 166 17.71 6.39 -20.17
N VAL A 167 17.83 5.57 -19.13
CA VAL A 167 19.09 4.90 -18.80
C VAL A 167 19.36 3.77 -19.78
N HIS A 168 20.50 3.84 -20.45
CA HIS A 168 21.02 2.79 -21.33
C HIS A 168 22.09 1.93 -20.61
N PRO A 169 22.37 0.68 -21.04
CA PRO A 169 23.26 -0.25 -20.32
C PRO A 169 24.69 0.24 -20.13
N HIS A 170 25.15 1.10 -21.04
CA HIS A 170 26.49 1.67 -21.01
C HIS A 170 26.58 2.92 -20.12
N HIS A 171 25.46 3.41 -19.58
CA HIS A 171 25.44 4.53 -18.65
C HIS A 171 25.88 4.09 -17.24
N LYS A 172 26.82 4.82 -16.66
CA LYS A 172 27.20 4.66 -15.25
C LYS A 172 26.29 5.50 -14.37
N VAL A 173 25.24 4.89 -13.83
CA VAL A 173 24.33 5.57 -12.90
C VAL A 173 24.91 5.56 -11.50
N ARG A 174 25.18 6.75 -10.93
CA ARG A 174 25.53 6.88 -9.50
C ARG A 174 24.26 6.97 -8.67
N LYS A 175 24.15 6.12 -7.66
CA LYS A 175 23.01 6.11 -6.72
C LYS A 175 23.12 7.30 -5.77
N CYS A 176 22.37 8.35 -6.04
CA CYS A 176 22.10 9.41 -5.07
C CYS A 176 20.58 9.52 -4.91
N LEU A 177 19.93 8.44 -4.48
CA LEU A 177 18.49 8.43 -4.26
C LEU A 177 18.20 7.75 -2.92
N VAL A 178 17.87 8.59 -1.94
CA VAL A 178 17.64 8.28 -0.52
C VAL A 178 16.32 7.51 -0.28
N PHE A 179 15.61 7.07 -1.32
CA PHE A 179 14.40 6.28 -1.15
C PHE A 179 14.56 4.90 -1.80
N PHE A 180 14.58 3.87 -0.94
CA PHE A 180 14.68 2.44 -1.29
C PHE A 180 13.71 2.02 -2.42
N SER A 181 12.55 2.68 -2.52
CA SER A 181 11.57 2.54 -3.60
C SER A 181 12.14 2.83 -4.99
N GLN A 182 12.90 3.91 -5.18
CA GLN A 182 13.39 4.34 -6.50
C GLN A 182 14.58 3.51 -6.99
N ALA A 183 15.40 2.98 -6.06
CA ALA A 183 16.53 2.13 -6.40
C ALA A 183 16.08 0.79 -7.04
N CYS A 184 14.97 0.21 -6.57
CA CYS A 184 14.37 -0.98 -7.19
C CYS A 184 13.80 -0.68 -8.59
N ILE A 185 13.36 0.55 -8.88
CA ILE A 185 12.87 0.91 -10.21
C ILE A 185 14.00 0.86 -11.22
N LEU A 186 15.13 1.47 -10.90
CA LEU A 186 16.25 1.55 -11.82
C LEU A 186 16.80 0.15 -12.14
N LEU A 187 16.87 -0.73 -11.13
CA LEU A 187 17.28 -2.12 -11.33
C LEU A 187 16.26 -2.92 -12.15
N ALA A 188 14.97 -2.78 -11.86
CA ALA A 188 13.91 -3.44 -12.61
C ALA A 188 13.81 -2.91 -14.05
N PHE A 189 14.02 -1.61 -14.29
CA PHE A 189 13.99 -1.03 -15.63
C PHE A 189 15.16 -1.57 -16.47
N LEU A 190 16.34 -1.69 -15.88
CA LEU A 190 17.50 -2.32 -16.53
C LEU A 190 17.29 -3.81 -16.83
N LEU A 191 16.45 -4.53 -16.08
CA LEU A 191 16.12 -5.94 -16.31
C LEU A 191 14.89 -6.17 -17.21
N VAL A 192 14.05 -5.15 -17.42
CA VAL A 192 12.86 -5.24 -18.27
C VAL A 192 13.15 -4.71 -19.69
N VAL A 193 14.11 -3.78 -19.83
CA VAL A 193 14.48 -3.22 -21.13
C VAL A 193 15.50 -4.11 -21.87
N PHE A 194 16.30 -4.90 -21.14
CA PHE A 194 17.32 -5.84 -21.67
C PHE A 194 16.99 -7.29 -21.32
#